data_AF-A0A2V7RXR1-F1
#
_entry.id   AF-A0A2V7RXR1-F1
#
_cell.length_a   1.000
_cell.length_b   1.000
_cell.length_c   1.000
_cell.angle_alpha   90.00
_cell.angle_beta   90.00
_cell.angle_gamma   90.00
#
_symmetry.space_group_name_H-M   'P 1'
#
loop_
_entity.id
_entity.type
_entity.pdbx_description
1 polymer ?
#
loop_
_entity_poly.entity_id
_entity_poly.type
_entity_poly.pdbx_seq_one_letter_code
_entity_poly.pdbx_strand_id
1 'polypeptide(L)'
;MTDGRGRRLTRWLAGAALALGVLAPLAGSPYSSRHAVIDVASLARSVAREEDHVTALELAQWIKDRRPGLRVLDLRSPEEYTAYHVPRAEHLSLDSLATTTFRADETIVLYSEGGPHAAQAWVFLRALGYQRVFFLRGGLYEWLEQVMNPTLGDTTPAARAAFAHAAELSRYFGGVPRSDLRAMPADDAIPLPRAGSSGGSAVPLPSKRTVSRVLQIRRRGC
;
A
#
# COMPACT_ATOMS: atom_id res chain seq x y z
N MET A 1 34.16 -65.71 -8.99
CA MET A 1 34.18 -65.17 -10.37
C MET A 1 33.13 -64.06 -10.51
N THR A 2 33.21 -63.00 -9.69
CA THR A 2 32.18 -61.94 -9.63
C THR A 2 32.77 -60.66 -9.02
N ASP A 3 33.60 -59.90 -9.74
CA ASP A 3 33.95 -58.53 -9.27
C ASP A 3 34.39 -57.53 -10.37
N GLY A 4 34.14 -57.86 -11.64
CA GLY A 4 34.46 -56.95 -12.74
C GLY A 4 33.37 -55.90 -13.01
N ARG A 5 32.10 -56.29 -12.78
CA ARG A 5 30.92 -55.45 -13.08
C ARG A 5 30.68 -54.38 -12.00
N GLY A 6 30.87 -54.73 -10.73
CA GLY A 6 30.71 -53.80 -9.60
C GLY A 6 31.69 -52.63 -9.65
N ARG A 7 32.97 -52.89 -9.94
CA ARG A 7 34.04 -51.88 -10.05
C ARG A 7 33.87 -50.92 -11.23
N ARG A 8 33.27 -51.38 -12.34
CA ARG A 8 32.95 -50.52 -13.49
C ARG A 8 31.76 -49.61 -13.20
N LEU A 9 30.74 -50.14 -12.52
CA LEU A 9 29.58 -49.35 -12.11
C LEU A 9 29.96 -48.26 -11.10
N THR A 10 30.78 -48.57 -10.10
CA THR A 10 31.25 -47.57 -9.12
C THR A 10 32.08 -46.47 -9.77
N ARG A 11 32.96 -46.80 -10.73
CA ARG A 11 33.74 -45.80 -11.47
C ARG A 11 32.85 -44.89 -12.33
N TRP A 12 31.83 -45.46 -12.96
CA TRP A 12 30.88 -44.69 -13.76
C TRP A 12 30.03 -43.76 -12.88
N LEU A 13 29.53 -44.25 -11.74
CA LEU A 13 28.78 -43.45 -10.76
C LEU A 13 29.64 -42.32 -10.17
N ALA A 14 30.91 -42.60 -9.85
CA ALA A 14 31.85 -41.57 -9.38
C ALA A 14 32.09 -40.49 -10.44
N GLY A 15 32.24 -40.89 -11.71
CA GLY A 15 32.36 -39.94 -12.82
C GLY A 15 31.10 -39.10 -13.03
N ALA A 16 29.92 -39.70 -12.95
CA ALA A 16 28.65 -38.99 -13.06
C ALA A 16 28.42 -38.00 -11.90
N ALA A 17 28.77 -38.38 -10.67
CA ALA A 17 28.70 -37.49 -9.51
C ALA A 17 29.66 -36.29 -9.63
N LEU A 18 30.89 -36.52 -10.10
CA LEU A 18 31.85 -35.45 -10.40
C LEU A 18 31.33 -34.50 -11.49
N ALA A 19 30.77 -35.04 -12.57
CA ALA A 19 30.20 -34.24 -13.65
C ALA A 19 29.03 -33.37 -13.16
N LEU A 20 28.12 -33.95 -12.37
CA LEU A 20 27.02 -33.20 -11.76
C LEU A 20 27.51 -32.13 -10.77
N GLY A 21 28.52 -32.43 -9.95
CA GLY A 21 29.13 -31.45 -9.04
C GLY A 21 29.80 -30.28 -9.77
N VAL A 22 30.44 -30.53 -10.91
CA VAL A 22 31.06 -29.50 -11.76
C VAL A 22 30.00 -28.66 -12.50
N LEU A 23 28.86 -29.25 -12.87
CA LEU A 23 27.77 -28.55 -13.54
C LEU A 23 26.81 -27.83 -12.57
N ALA A 24 26.81 -28.17 -11.28
CA ALA A 24 25.92 -27.57 -10.28
C ALA A 24 26.00 -26.03 -10.19
N PRO A 25 27.16 -25.36 -10.27
CA PRO A 25 27.24 -23.90 -10.28
C PRO A 25 26.63 -23.26 -11.53
N LEU A 26 26.56 -23.99 -12.65
CA LEU A 26 25.97 -23.51 -13.91
C LEU A 26 24.45 -23.65 -13.94
N ALA A 27 23.88 -24.50 -13.09
CA ALA A 27 22.44 -24.68 -12.96
C ALA A 27 21.74 -23.51 -12.26
N GLY A 28 22.49 -22.58 -11.65
CA GLY A 28 21.95 -21.50 -10.83
C GLY A 28 21.42 -22.00 -9.48
N SER A 29 21.31 -21.12 -8.48
CA SER A 29 20.64 -21.48 -7.24
C SER A 29 19.13 -21.53 -7.47
N PRO A 30 18.42 -22.59 -7.01
CA PRO A 30 16.95 -22.60 -7.04
C PRO A 30 16.37 -21.50 -6.13
N TYR A 31 17.15 -21.04 -5.16
CA TYR A 31 16.90 -19.82 -4.40
C TYR A 31 17.52 -18.62 -5.12
N SER A 32 16.79 -18.07 -6.08
CA SER A 32 17.09 -16.73 -6.61
C SER A 32 16.72 -15.71 -5.53
N SER A 33 17.64 -15.36 -4.64
CA SER A 33 17.49 -14.13 -3.85
C SER A 33 17.55 -12.95 -4.82
N ARG A 34 16.44 -12.22 -4.96
CA ARG A 34 16.46 -10.92 -5.67
C ARG A 34 17.33 -9.98 -4.85
N HIS A 35 18.56 -9.76 -5.29
CA HIS A 35 19.43 -8.74 -4.70
C HIS A 35 18.98 -7.38 -5.21
N ALA A 36 18.56 -6.51 -4.30
CA ALA A 36 18.20 -5.14 -4.60
C ALA A 36 19.40 -4.23 -4.33
N VAL A 37 19.75 -3.38 -5.30
CA VAL A 37 20.77 -2.35 -5.14
C VAL A 37 20.05 -1.02 -4.94
N ILE A 38 20.31 -0.35 -3.83
CA ILE A 38 19.70 0.92 -3.48
C ILE A 38 20.68 2.06 -3.71
N ASP A 39 20.33 3.01 -4.58
CA ASP A 39 20.99 4.32 -4.61
C ASP A 39 20.44 5.18 -3.47
N VAL A 40 21.16 5.17 -2.34
CA VAL A 40 20.81 5.91 -1.14
C VAL A 40 20.76 7.41 -1.38
N ALA A 41 21.65 7.96 -2.22
CA ALA A 41 21.68 9.38 -2.53
C ALA A 41 20.47 9.80 -3.38
N SER A 42 20.00 8.93 -4.27
CA SER A 42 18.75 9.13 -5.00
C SER A 42 17.54 9.11 -4.06
N LEU A 43 17.42 8.12 -3.19
CA LEU A 43 16.31 8.06 -2.22
C LEU A 43 16.29 9.25 -1.27
N ALA A 44 17.45 9.61 -0.71
CA ALA A 44 17.55 10.76 0.19
C ALA A 44 17.11 12.05 -0.51
N ARG A 45 17.42 12.22 -1.80
CA ARG A 45 16.94 13.36 -2.60
C ARG A 45 15.43 13.33 -2.80
N SER A 46 14.83 12.17 -3.11
CA SER A 46 13.37 12.06 -3.25
C SER A 46 12.65 12.42 -1.96
N VAL A 47 13.12 11.90 -0.81
CA VAL A 47 12.54 12.23 0.50
C VAL A 47 12.71 13.71 0.84
N ALA A 48 13.92 14.28 0.64
CA ALA A 48 14.18 15.69 0.93
C ALA A 48 13.37 16.65 0.05
N ARG A 49 12.89 16.19 -1.11
CA ARG A 49 12.04 16.95 -2.03
C ARG A 49 10.56 16.60 -1.90
N GLU A 50 10.19 15.73 -0.97
CA GLU A 50 8.81 15.26 -0.77
C GLU A 50 8.21 14.59 -2.03
N GLU A 51 9.07 13.99 -2.87
CA GLU A 51 8.69 13.28 -4.10
C GLU A 51 8.36 11.80 -3.85
N ASP A 52 8.45 11.34 -2.60
CA ASP A 52 8.23 9.96 -2.16
C ASP A 52 6.75 9.63 -1.89
N HIS A 53 5.90 10.65 -1.77
CA HIS A 53 4.51 10.50 -1.38
C HIS A 53 3.55 11.35 -2.21
N VAL A 54 2.26 11.07 -2.03
CA VAL A 54 1.14 11.85 -2.56
C VAL A 54 0.18 12.19 -1.42
N THR A 55 -0.45 13.36 -1.49
CA THR A 55 -1.50 13.74 -0.54
C THR A 55 -2.82 13.04 -0.85
N ALA A 56 -3.73 13.01 0.14
CA ALA A 56 -5.05 12.42 -0.05
C ALA A 56 -5.87 13.12 -1.15
N LEU A 57 -5.80 14.46 -1.22
CA LEU A 57 -6.49 15.24 -2.24
C LEU A 57 -5.91 15.02 -3.64
N GLU A 58 -4.59 14.91 -3.79
CA GLU A 58 -3.96 14.57 -5.08
C GLU A 58 -4.35 13.18 -5.54
N LEU A 59 -4.31 12.18 -4.65
CA LEU A 59 -4.75 10.83 -4.99
C LEU A 59 -6.23 10.80 -5.38
N ALA A 60 -7.08 11.50 -4.63
CA ALA A 60 -8.51 11.64 -4.93
C ALA A 60 -8.73 12.25 -6.32
N GLN A 61 -7.95 13.29 -6.68
CA GLN A 61 -7.98 13.88 -8.01
C GLN A 61 -7.53 12.89 -9.09
N TRP A 62 -6.41 12.16 -8.88
CA TRP A 62 -5.94 11.17 -9.86
C TRP A 62 -6.94 10.03 -10.08
N ILE A 63 -7.64 9.61 -9.02
CA ILE A 63 -8.72 8.61 -9.09
C ILE A 63 -9.90 9.16 -9.89
N LYS A 64 -10.35 10.39 -9.59
CA LYS A 64 -11.45 11.07 -10.30
C LYS A 64 -11.15 11.23 -11.79
N ASP A 65 -9.94 11.62 -12.12
CA ASP A 65 -9.46 11.83 -13.50
C ASP A 65 -9.18 10.52 -14.24
N ARG A 66 -9.32 9.36 -13.57
CA ARG A 66 -8.99 8.04 -14.11
C ARG A 66 -7.59 8.00 -14.71
N ARG A 67 -6.61 8.53 -13.96
CA ARG A 67 -5.21 8.62 -14.40
C ARG A 67 -4.75 7.28 -15.00
N PRO A 68 -4.26 7.26 -16.27
CA PRO A 68 -3.85 6.03 -16.91
C PRO A 68 -2.75 5.31 -16.13
N GLY A 69 -2.92 4.00 -15.95
CA GLY A 69 -1.96 3.14 -15.24
C GLY A 69 -1.90 3.35 -13.73
N LEU A 70 -2.80 4.13 -13.12
CA LEU A 70 -2.86 4.27 -11.67
C LEU A 70 -3.31 2.97 -11.00
N ARG A 71 -2.50 2.47 -10.06
CA ARG A 71 -2.83 1.38 -9.15
C ARG A 71 -2.69 1.85 -7.72
N VAL A 72 -3.75 1.68 -6.94
CA VAL A 72 -3.79 2.06 -5.52
C VAL A 72 -3.81 0.77 -4.71
N LEU A 73 -2.82 0.55 -3.85
CA LEU A 73 -2.61 -0.74 -3.18
C LEU A 73 -2.77 -0.56 -1.66
N ASP A 74 -3.72 -1.30 -1.08
CA ASP A 74 -3.95 -1.37 0.37
C ASP A 74 -3.12 -2.51 0.96
N LEU A 75 -2.18 -2.16 1.83
CA LEU A 75 -1.25 -3.08 2.47
C LEU A 75 -1.75 -3.66 3.80
N ARG A 76 -2.94 -3.27 4.26
CA ARG A 76 -3.52 -3.73 5.52
C ARG A 76 -4.01 -5.18 5.44
N SER A 77 -4.59 -5.69 6.51
CA SER A 77 -5.22 -7.01 6.49
C SER A 77 -6.45 -7.08 5.55
N PRO A 78 -6.80 -8.26 5.02
CA PRO A 78 -8.02 -8.45 4.24
C PRO A 78 -9.29 -7.98 4.97
N GLU A 79 -9.34 -8.17 6.29
CA GLU A 79 -10.47 -7.76 7.13
C GLU A 79 -10.61 -6.23 7.18
N GLU A 80 -9.50 -5.52 7.35
CA GLU A 80 -9.47 -4.06 7.35
C GLU A 80 -9.80 -3.47 5.98
N TYR A 81 -9.28 -4.08 4.90
CA TYR A 81 -9.62 -3.71 3.53
C TYR A 81 -11.11 -3.89 3.25
N THR A 82 -11.69 -5.02 3.68
CA THR A 82 -13.11 -5.32 3.50
C THR A 82 -14.01 -4.37 4.29
N ALA A 83 -13.58 -3.96 5.50
CA ALA A 83 -14.32 -3.02 6.33
C ALA A 83 -14.48 -1.66 5.65
N TYR A 84 -13.38 -1.13 5.09
CA TYR A 84 -13.38 0.04 4.22
C TYR A 84 -11.99 0.22 3.59
N HIS A 85 -11.94 0.65 2.35
CA HIS A 85 -10.70 0.96 1.62
C HIS A 85 -10.89 2.19 0.74
N VAL A 86 -9.77 2.78 0.28
CA VAL A 86 -9.81 3.87 -0.70
C VAL A 86 -10.51 3.38 -1.97
N PRO A 87 -11.46 4.13 -2.56
CA PRO A 87 -12.15 3.72 -3.77
C PRO A 87 -11.18 3.33 -4.89
N ARG A 88 -11.44 2.16 -5.52
CA ARG A 88 -10.57 1.54 -6.55
C ARG A 88 -9.23 1.01 -6.06
N ALA A 89 -9.00 0.95 -4.75
CA ALA A 89 -7.84 0.24 -4.23
C ALA A 89 -7.94 -1.26 -4.50
N GLU A 90 -6.79 -1.89 -4.66
CA GLU A 90 -6.60 -3.33 -4.70
C GLU A 90 -5.95 -3.74 -3.38
N HIS A 91 -6.40 -4.85 -2.78
CA HIS A 91 -5.71 -5.41 -1.63
C HIS A 91 -4.43 -6.13 -2.06
N LEU A 92 -3.30 -5.80 -1.45
CA LEU A 92 -2.03 -6.49 -1.65
C LEU A 92 -1.24 -6.50 -0.36
N SER A 93 -1.06 -7.67 0.25
CA SER A 93 -0.31 -7.79 1.49
C SER A 93 1.18 -7.42 1.30
N LEU A 94 1.81 -6.93 2.36
CA LEU A 94 3.21 -6.50 2.34
C LEU A 94 4.16 -7.63 1.89
N ASP A 95 3.90 -8.89 2.29
CA ASP A 95 4.67 -10.06 1.89
C ASP A 95 4.57 -10.37 0.39
N SER A 96 3.44 -10.05 -0.23
CA SER A 96 3.20 -10.27 -1.65
C SER A 96 3.94 -9.26 -2.54
N LEU A 97 4.43 -8.13 -2.00
CA LEU A 97 5.17 -7.13 -2.78
C LEU A 97 6.46 -7.69 -3.39
N ALA A 98 7.13 -8.60 -2.70
CA ALA A 98 8.41 -9.15 -3.15
C ALA A 98 8.27 -10.01 -4.43
N THR A 99 7.11 -10.63 -4.62
CA THR A 99 6.81 -11.53 -5.75
C THR A 99 5.96 -10.86 -6.82
N THR A 100 5.23 -9.80 -6.47
CA THR A 100 4.42 -9.03 -7.42
C THR A 100 5.29 -8.33 -8.45
N THR A 101 4.88 -8.41 -9.71
CA THR A 101 5.53 -7.71 -10.82
C THR A 101 4.64 -6.59 -11.30
N PHE A 102 5.19 -5.38 -11.34
CA PHE A 102 4.50 -4.20 -11.85
C PHE A 102 5.03 -3.82 -13.22
N ARG A 103 4.18 -3.24 -14.05
CA ARG A 103 4.60 -2.77 -15.37
C ARG A 103 5.26 -1.40 -15.26
N ALA A 104 6.17 -1.08 -16.18
CA ALA A 104 6.88 0.20 -16.17
C ALA A 104 5.98 1.42 -16.42
N ASP A 105 4.83 1.23 -17.07
CA ASP A 105 3.82 2.26 -17.33
C ASP A 105 2.86 2.51 -16.16
N GLU A 106 2.89 1.66 -15.12
CA GLU A 106 2.05 1.82 -13.93
C GLU A 106 2.55 2.95 -13.01
N THR A 107 1.61 3.63 -12.37
CA THR A 107 1.85 4.52 -11.22
C THR A 107 1.28 3.86 -9.99
N ILE A 108 2.14 3.50 -9.06
CA ILE A 108 1.75 2.74 -7.86
C ILE A 108 1.65 3.70 -6.70
N VAL A 109 0.51 3.68 -6.01
CA VAL A 109 0.30 4.40 -4.75
C VAL A 109 0.00 3.38 -3.66
N LEU A 110 0.92 3.24 -2.71
CA LEU A 110 0.81 2.32 -1.59
C LEU A 110 0.17 3.03 -0.40
N TYR A 111 -0.68 2.36 0.37
CA TYR A 111 -1.12 2.90 1.65
C TYR A 111 -1.36 1.80 2.67
N SER A 112 -1.33 2.19 3.94
CA SER A 112 -1.85 1.39 5.05
C SER A 112 -2.76 2.26 5.92
N GLU A 113 -2.99 1.90 7.17
CA GLU A 113 -3.78 2.74 8.08
C GLU A 113 -3.18 4.16 8.22
N GLY A 114 -1.84 4.26 8.33
CA GLY A 114 -1.09 5.51 8.33
C GLY A 114 0.07 5.51 7.32
N GLY A 115 1.04 6.40 7.51
CA GLY A 115 2.21 6.54 6.62
C GLY A 115 3.33 5.49 6.78
N PRO A 116 3.75 5.07 7.98
CA PRO A 116 5.03 4.36 8.17
C PRO A 116 5.19 3.05 7.38
N HIS A 117 4.22 2.14 7.42
CA HIS A 117 4.31 0.86 6.70
C HIS A 117 4.28 1.05 5.18
N ALA A 118 3.52 2.04 4.69
CA ALA A 118 3.49 2.36 3.27
C ALA A 118 4.82 2.99 2.80
N ALA A 119 5.47 3.80 3.63
CA ALA A 119 6.81 4.33 3.37
C ALA A 119 7.88 3.21 3.34
N GLN A 120 7.79 2.22 4.23
CA GLN A 120 8.67 1.04 4.19
C GLN A 120 8.47 0.24 2.89
N ALA A 121 7.21 0.01 2.50
CA ALA A 121 6.87 -0.67 1.25
C ALA A 121 7.36 0.11 0.02
N TRP A 122 7.30 1.44 0.06
CA TRP A 122 7.89 2.31 -0.96
C TRP A 122 9.38 2.04 -1.10
N VAL A 123 10.15 2.03 0.01
CA VAL A 123 11.59 1.69 -0.02
C VAL A 123 11.82 0.32 -0.69
N PHE A 124 11.01 -0.69 -0.37
CA PHE A 124 11.13 -2.02 -0.98
C PHE A 124 10.93 -1.99 -2.49
N LEU A 125 9.88 -1.33 -2.99
CA LEU A 125 9.64 -1.25 -4.44
C LEU A 125 10.71 -0.41 -5.15
N ARG A 126 11.19 0.67 -4.52
CA ARG A 126 12.33 1.44 -5.04
C ARG A 126 13.59 0.59 -5.16
N ALA A 127 13.87 -0.24 -4.15
CA ALA A 127 15.00 -1.17 -4.14
C ALA A 127 14.89 -2.23 -5.24
N LEU A 128 13.67 -2.65 -5.58
CA LEU A 128 13.38 -3.53 -6.72
C LEU A 128 13.42 -2.82 -8.09
N GLY A 129 13.74 -1.52 -8.12
CA GLY A 129 13.93 -0.75 -9.35
C GLY A 129 12.69 -0.02 -9.86
N TYR A 130 11.55 -0.10 -9.17
CA TYR A 130 10.34 0.60 -9.58
C TYR A 130 10.46 2.11 -9.32
N GLN A 131 10.25 2.91 -10.37
CA GLN A 131 10.46 4.36 -10.30
C GLN A 131 9.18 5.14 -9.99
N ARG A 132 8.03 4.70 -10.50
CA ARG A 132 6.75 5.41 -10.36
C ARG A 132 5.94 4.88 -9.18
N VAL A 133 6.56 4.94 -8.01
CA VAL A 133 5.98 4.45 -6.75
C VAL A 133 5.95 5.57 -5.75
N PHE A 134 4.80 5.73 -5.11
CA PHE A 134 4.53 6.69 -4.06
C PHE A 134 3.82 5.99 -2.91
N PHE A 135 3.85 6.56 -1.71
CA PHE A 135 2.90 6.20 -0.67
C PHE A 135 1.90 7.34 -0.40
N LEU A 136 0.72 6.99 0.10
CA LEU A 136 -0.28 7.96 0.53
C LEU A 136 0.16 8.57 1.87
N ARG A 137 0.41 9.88 1.87
CA ARG A 137 0.70 10.63 3.10
C ARG A 137 -0.45 10.47 4.09
N GLY A 138 -0.10 10.16 5.34
CA GLY A 138 -1.06 9.93 6.42
C GLY A 138 -1.97 8.71 6.24
N GLY A 139 -1.80 7.93 5.16
CA GLY A 139 -2.53 6.70 4.90
C GLY A 139 -4.05 6.89 4.82
N LEU A 140 -4.77 5.84 5.22
CA LEU A 140 -6.24 5.86 5.24
C LEU A 140 -6.80 6.91 6.21
N TYR A 141 -6.12 7.21 7.32
CA TYR A 141 -6.58 8.23 8.26
C TYR A 141 -6.71 9.61 7.61
N GLU A 142 -5.68 10.04 6.87
CA GLU A 142 -5.71 11.33 6.17
C GLU A 142 -6.71 11.32 5.01
N TRP A 143 -6.92 10.19 4.34
CA TRP A 143 -8.01 10.03 3.36
C TRP A 143 -9.39 10.28 3.98
N LEU A 144 -9.67 9.64 5.12
CA LEU A 144 -10.95 9.79 5.80
C LEU A 144 -11.19 11.22 6.30
N GLU A 145 -10.13 11.90 6.72
CA GLU A 145 -10.18 13.28 7.20
C GLU A 145 -10.31 14.29 6.05
N GLN A 146 -9.44 14.23 5.05
CA GLN A 146 -9.36 15.27 4.02
C GLN A 146 -10.25 15.02 2.80
N VAL A 147 -10.59 13.77 2.50
CA VAL A 147 -11.45 13.43 1.36
C VAL A 147 -12.85 13.09 1.85
N MET A 148 -13.00 12.23 2.85
CA MET A 148 -14.34 11.83 3.28
C MET A 148 -15.03 12.86 4.17
N ASN A 149 -14.30 13.61 4.99
CA ASN A 149 -14.89 14.56 5.95
C ASN A 149 -14.11 15.87 6.08
N PRO A 150 -13.75 16.56 4.98
CA PRO A 150 -12.96 17.78 5.08
C PRO A 150 -13.71 18.84 5.87
N THR A 151 -12.97 19.58 6.68
CA THR A 151 -13.48 20.69 7.50
C THR A 151 -12.86 22.00 7.05
N LEU A 152 -13.62 23.08 7.09
CA LEU A 152 -13.09 24.42 6.87
C LEU A 152 -12.37 24.89 8.14
N GLY A 153 -11.04 24.98 8.07
CA GLY A 153 -10.21 25.32 9.24
C GLY A 153 -10.28 26.79 9.67
N ASP A 154 -10.44 27.72 8.72
CA ASP A 154 -10.52 29.16 8.99
C ASP A 154 -11.28 29.92 7.89
N THR A 155 -11.43 31.25 8.07
CA THR A 155 -12.16 32.13 7.15
C THR A 155 -11.26 32.91 6.20
N THR A 156 -10.00 32.51 6.00
CA THR A 156 -9.14 33.15 5.00
C THR A 156 -9.61 32.80 3.58
N PRO A 157 -9.37 33.68 2.58
CA PRO A 157 -9.67 33.35 1.19
C PRO A 157 -8.97 32.08 0.70
N ALA A 158 -7.72 31.86 1.14
CA ALA A 158 -6.93 30.69 0.79
C ALA A 158 -7.53 29.39 1.35
N ALA A 159 -7.91 29.36 2.64
CA ALA A 159 -8.53 28.19 3.24
C ALA A 159 -9.90 27.89 2.61
N ARG A 160 -10.70 28.90 2.29
CA ARG A 160 -11.96 28.71 1.57
C ARG A 160 -11.76 28.09 0.19
N ALA A 161 -10.74 28.51 -0.55
CA ALA A 161 -10.43 27.95 -1.86
C ALA A 161 -9.97 26.49 -1.76
N ALA A 162 -9.06 26.19 -0.82
CA ALA A 162 -8.61 24.82 -0.55
C ALA A 162 -9.78 23.92 -0.13
N PHE A 163 -10.63 24.40 0.78
CA PHE A 163 -11.83 23.69 1.22
C PHE A 163 -12.83 23.49 0.08
N ALA A 164 -13.03 24.47 -0.80
CA ALA A 164 -13.94 24.33 -1.93
C ALA A 164 -13.52 23.17 -2.85
N HIS A 165 -12.21 23.07 -3.13
CA HIS A 165 -11.65 21.96 -3.90
C HIS A 165 -11.81 20.61 -3.16
N ALA A 166 -11.44 20.55 -1.88
CA ALA A 166 -11.62 19.35 -1.06
C ALA A 166 -13.08 18.92 -0.96
N ALA A 167 -14.01 19.86 -0.85
CA ALA A 167 -15.44 19.61 -0.78
C ALA A 167 -16.02 19.10 -2.11
N GLU A 168 -15.47 19.51 -3.25
CA GLU A 168 -15.82 18.94 -4.55
C GLU A 168 -15.44 17.46 -4.62
N LEU A 169 -14.17 17.14 -4.30
CA LEU A 169 -13.68 15.77 -4.27
C LEU A 169 -14.44 14.93 -3.25
N SER A 170 -14.70 15.48 -2.07
CA SER A 170 -15.46 14.81 -1.01
C SER A 170 -16.82 14.36 -1.50
N ARG A 171 -17.60 15.26 -2.13
CA ARG A 171 -18.91 14.91 -2.69
C ARG A 171 -18.80 13.85 -3.78
N TYR A 172 -17.77 13.90 -4.62
CA TYR A 172 -17.54 12.89 -5.66
C TYR A 172 -17.34 11.48 -5.06
N PHE A 173 -16.66 11.37 -3.93
CA PHE A 173 -16.42 10.10 -3.24
C PHE A 173 -17.50 9.71 -2.20
N GLY A 174 -18.57 10.49 -2.08
CA GLY A 174 -19.66 10.24 -1.12
C GLY A 174 -19.35 10.68 0.31
N GLY A 175 -18.37 11.56 0.48
CA GLY A 175 -18.04 12.22 1.74
C GLY A 175 -18.97 13.39 2.08
N VAL A 176 -18.77 13.94 3.28
CA VAL A 176 -19.58 15.00 3.88
C VAL A 176 -18.69 16.18 4.28
N PRO A 177 -18.44 17.15 3.37
CA PRO A 177 -17.65 18.32 3.69
C PRO A 177 -18.39 19.24 4.68
N ARG A 178 -17.69 19.75 5.69
CA ARG A 178 -18.25 20.62 6.73
C ARG A 178 -17.62 22.01 6.70
N SER A 179 -18.44 23.01 6.43
CA SER A 179 -18.04 24.42 6.43
C SER A 179 -18.32 25.13 7.75
N ASP A 180 -19.08 24.50 8.65
CA ASP A 180 -19.34 25.00 9.99
C ASP A 180 -18.14 24.73 10.89
N LEU A 181 -17.67 25.76 11.62
CA LEU A 181 -16.57 25.65 12.60
C LEU A 181 -16.96 24.84 13.85
N ARG A 182 -18.08 24.10 13.83
CA ARG A 182 -18.54 23.30 14.95
C ARG A 182 -17.76 21.99 14.96
N ALA A 183 -16.79 21.89 15.86
CA ALA A 183 -16.01 20.68 16.07
C ALA A 183 -16.92 19.46 16.24
N MET A 184 -16.49 18.30 15.72
CA MET A 184 -17.21 17.04 15.94
C MET A 184 -17.40 16.82 17.44
N PRO A 185 -18.60 16.44 17.93
CA PRO A 185 -18.69 15.82 19.22
C PRO A 185 -17.84 14.55 19.18
N ALA A 186 -16.95 14.37 20.17
CA ALA A 186 -15.90 13.35 20.18
C ALA A 186 -16.40 11.88 20.12
N ASP A 187 -17.72 11.66 20.17
CA ASP A 187 -18.38 10.35 20.18
C ASP A 187 -18.91 9.89 18.82
N ASP A 188 -19.00 10.76 17.81
CA ASP A 188 -19.54 10.39 16.50
C ASP A 188 -18.42 9.90 15.58
N ALA A 189 -18.33 8.57 15.44
CA ALA A 189 -17.41 7.92 14.50
C ALA A 189 -17.56 8.50 13.09
N ILE A 190 -16.43 8.66 12.38
CA ILE A 190 -16.39 9.05 10.97
C ILE A 190 -17.37 8.17 10.18
N PRO A 191 -18.46 8.72 9.61
CA PRO A 191 -19.41 7.93 8.85
C PRO A 191 -18.71 7.35 7.62
N LEU A 192 -18.51 6.03 7.61
CA LEU A 192 -18.09 5.33 6.41
C LEU A 192 -19.29 5.26 5.45
N PRO A 193 -19.11 5.49 4.14
CA PRO A 193 -20.17 5.28 3.17
C PRO A 193 -20.62 3.82 3.24
N ARG A 194 -21.93 3.60 3.24
CA ARG A 194 -22.49 2.24 3.17
C ARG A 194 -22.09 1.65 1.82
N ALA A 195 -21.50 0.45 1.82
CA ALA A 195 -21.18 -0.28 0.60
C ALA A 195 -22.40 -0.29 -0.33
N GLY A 196 -22.25 0.28 -1.53
CA GLY A 196 -23.29 0.26 -2.55
C GLY A 196 -23.67 -1.18 -2.88
N SER A 197 -24.97 -1.45 -2.94
CA SER A 197 -25.53 -2.76 -3.22
C SER A 197 -25.23 -3.20 -4.66
N SER A 198 -24.17 -3.98 -4.85
CA SER A 198 -24.16 -5.05 -5.84
C SER A 198 -24.49 -6.35 -5.11
N GLY A 199 -25.63 -6.96 -5.44
CA GLY A 199 -26.28 -8.00 -4.65
C GLY A 199 -25.46 -9.25 -4.37
N GLY A 200 -25.75 -9.85 -3.22
CA GLY A 200 -25.34 -11.22 -2.87
C GLY A 200 -24.74 -11.37 -1.48
N SER A 201 -25.57 -11.77 -0.52
CA SER A 201 -25.26 -12.25 0.84
C SER A 201 -24.99 -11.20 1.93
N ALA A 202 -25.87 -11.20 2.93
CA ALA A 202 -25.81 -10.36 4.11
C ALA A 202 -24.65 -10.77 5.04
N VAL A 203 -23.79 -9.81 5.42
CA VAL A 203 -22.72 -9.98 6.42
C VAL A 203 -23.06 -9.15 7.66
N PRO A 204 -22.87 -9.66 8.90
CA PRO A 204 -23.34 -9.01 10.12
C PRO A 204 -22.45 -7.83 10.53
N LEU A 205 -23.07 -6.82 11.16
CA LEU A 205 -22.41 -5.64 11.73
C LEU A 205 -21.49 -6.02 12.92
N PRO A 206 -20.25 -5.50 12.99
CA PRO A 206 -19.42 -5.65 14.19
C PRO A 206 -19.87 -4.72 15.33
N SER A 207 -19.75 -5.24 16.56
CA SER A 207 -20.15 -4.60 17.82
C SER A 207 -19.28 -3.39 18.20
N LYS A 208 -19.88 -2.47 18.97
CA LYS A 208 -19.38 -1.16 19.44
C LYS A 208 -17.99 -1.13 20.12
N ARG A 209 -17.33 -2.28 20.32
CA ARG A 209 -16.01 -2.38 20.98
C ARG A 209 -14.83 -1.95 20.10
N THR A 210 -14.98 -1.93 18.78
CA THR A 210 -13.86 -1.58 17.86
C THR A 210 -13.59 -0.07 17.79
N VAL A 211 -14.61 0.78 18.03
CA VAL A 211 -14.49 2.24 17.93
C VAL A 211 -13.68 2.83 19.10
N SER A 212 -13.68 2.19 20.27
CA SER A 212 -13.08 2.75 21.48
C SER A 212 -11.54 2.69 21.53
N ARG A 213 -10.89 1.87 20.69
CA ARG A 213 -9.42 1.71 20.70
C ARG A 213 -8.69 2.82 19.94
N VAL A 214 -9.35 3.46 18.98
CA VAL A 214 -8.79 4.55 18.16
C VAL A 214 -8.63 5.85 18.96
N LEU A 215 -9.48 6.09 19.96
CA LEU A 215 -9.43 7.28 20.83
C LEU A 215 -8.36 7.22 21.94
N GLN A 216 -7.88 6.03 22.32
CA GLN A 216 -6.91 5.90 23.42
C GLN A 216 -5.44 6.11 23.01
N ILE A 217 -5.09 5.99 21.73
CA ILE A 217 -3.70 6.16 21.27
C ILE A 217 -3.28 7.64 21.28
N ARG A 218 -4.22 8.58 21.08
CA ARG A 218 -3.94 10.04 21.16
C ARG A 218 -3.77 10.60 22.58
N ARG A 219 -3.99 9.81 23.65
CA ARG A 219 -3.86 10.29 25.04
C ARG A 219 -2.60 9.84 25.78
N ARG A 220 -1.70 9.10 25.13
CA ARG A 220 -0.46 8.58 25.78
C ARG A 220 0.85 8.96 25.09
N GLY A 221 0.83 9.97 24.22
CA GLY A 221 2.03 10.55 23.61
C GLY A 221 2.13 12.04 23.92
N CYS A 222 2.37 12.36 25.19
CA CYS A 222 3.14 13.55 25.59
C CYS A 222 4.51 13.07 26.03
#